data_AF-A0A1C3Y4V4-F1
#
_entry.id   AF-A0A1C3Y4V4-F1
#
_cell.length_a   1.000
_cell.length_b   1.000
_cell.length_c   1.000
_cell.angle_alpha   90.00
_cell.angle_beta   90.00
_cell.angle_gamma   90.00
#
_symmetry.space_group_name_H-M   'P 1'
#
loop_
_entity.id
_entity.type
_entity.pdbx_description
1 polymer ?
#
loop_
_entity_poly.entity_id
_entity_poly.type
_entity_poly.pdbx_seq_one_letter_code
_entity_poly.pdbx_strand_id
1 'polypeptide(L)'
;MKLSAFAAAAFFSAALALPASAAPASPSETFPGAPGVITLSGKCAKLVVAKFDATKGCKNELASVTLANGSVTFIFTSDGKALGFQGDGSGIKPASNGNARLPLSLVTTGVGNKMTGQVKVAGFCTFGNPYGGKPIAIECTAESKDSSFTGSFRTGGKLVKKGK
;
A
#
# COMPACT_ATOMS: atom_id res chain seq x y z
N MET A 1 -48.38 -67.12 -30.97
CA MET A 1 -49.05 -66.07 -31.78
C MET A 1 -49.51 -64.98 -30.82
N LYS A 2 -49.06 -63.72 -31.03
CA LYS A 2 -49.78 -62.42 -30.78
C LYS A 2 -50.32 -62.15 -29.33
N LEU A 3 -50.17 -61.03 -28.64
CA LEU A 3 -49.95 -59.58 -28.87
C LEU A 3 -49.17 -59.05 -27.62
N SER A 4 -48.10 -58.26 -27.74
CA SER A 4 -48.05 -56.78 -27.80
C SER A 4 -48.66 -56.04 -26.59
N ALA A 5 -47.79 -55.54 -25.70
CA ALA A 5 -48.08 -54.45 -24.76
C ALA A 5 -46.98 -53.39 -24.84
N PHE A 6 -47.39 -52.15 -25.15
CA PHE A 6 -46.57 -50.95 -25.22
C PHE A 6 -46.57 -50.21 -23.87
N ALA A 7 -45.40 -49.79 -23.38
CA ALA A 7 -45.12 -48.62 -22.51
C ALA A 7 -43.67 -48.80 -22.00
N ALA A 8 -42.78 -47.81 -21.93
CA ALA A 8 -42.92 -46.38 -21.87
C ALA A 8 -41.68 -45.71 -22.50
N ALA A 9 -41.89 -44.57 -23.16
CA ALA A 9 -40.82 -43.70 -23.63
C ALA A 9 -40.10 -43.09 -22.42
N ALA A 10 -38.83 -43.46 -22.24
CA ALA A 10 -37.94 -42.78 -21.31
C ALA A 10 -37.37 -41.53 -22.00
N PHE A 11 -37.89 -40.37 -21.61
CA PHE A 11 -37.34 -39.06 -21.97
C PHE A 11 -35.94 -38.89 -21.35
N PHE A 12 -34.90 -39.06 -22.16
CA PHE A 12 -33.52 -38.72 -21.81
C PHE A 12 -33.38 -37.19 -21.81
N SER A 13 -33.50 -36.57 -20.63
CA SER A 13 -33.17 -35.14 -20.45
C SER A 13 -31.65 -34.98 -20.42
N ALA A 14 -31.06 -34.59 -21.54
CA ALA A 14 -29.67 -34.16 -21.59
C ALA A 14 -29.53 -32.76 -20.96
N ALA A 15 -29.16 -32.72 -19.68
CA ALA A 15 -28.76 -31.48 -19.02
C ALA A 15 -27.40 -31.04 -19.60
N LEU A 16 -27.42 -30.03 -20.47
CA LEU A 16 -26.20 -29.35 -20.92
C LEU A 16 -25.58 -28.61 -19.73
N ALA A 17 -24.54 -29.20 -19.13
CA ALA A 17 -23.68 -28.51 -18.18
C ALA A 17 -22.88 -27.43 -18.93
N LEU A 18 -23.22 -26.16 -18.71
CA LEU A 18 -22.38 -25.06 -19.17
C LEU A 18 -21.06 -25.08 -18.39
N PRO A 19 -19.89 -24.97 -19.05
CA PRO A 19 -18.62 -24.83 -18.36
C PRO A 19 -18.62 -23.49 -17.60
N ALA A 20 -18.45 -23.57 -16.28
CA ALA A 20 -18.25 -22.42 -15.42
C ALA A 20 -17.00 -21.67 -15.91
N SER A 21 -17.22 -20.53 -16.57
CA SER A 21 -16.14 -19.64 -16.99
C SER A 21 -15.51 -19.07 -15.73
N ALA A 22 -14.31 -19.56 -15.38
CA ALA A 22 -13.50 -18.97 -14.34
C ALA A 22 -13.16 -17.53 -14.77
N ALA A 23 -13.76 -16.55 -14.11
CA ALA A 23 -13.45 -15.16 -14.33
C ALA A 23 -11.94 -14.93 -14.12
N PRO A 24 -11.24 -14.22 -15.02
CA PRO A 24 -9.84 -13.90 -14.80
C PRO A 24 -9.70 -13.11 -13.49
N ALA A 25 -8.85 -13.61 -12.58
CA ALA A 25 -8.47 -12.86 -11.39
C ALA A 25 -7.89 -11.52 -11.85
N SER A 26 -8.50 -10.41 -11.43
CA SER A 26 -7.95 -9.08 -11.70
C SER A 26 -6.53 -9.01 -11.11
N PRO A 27 -5.54 -8.45 -11.82
CA PRO A 27 -4.19 -8.31 -11.28
C PRO A 27 -4.28 -7.53 -9.97
N SER A 28 -3.69 -8.08 -8.92
CA SER A 28 -3.61 -7.42 -7.63
C SER A 28 -2.89 -6.08 -7.81
N GLU A 29 -3.59 -4.97 -7.58
CA GLU A 29 -3.01 -3.63 -7.63
C GLU A 29 -1.78 -3.59 -6.71
N THR A 30 -0.64 -3.10 -7.21
CA THR A 30 0.60 -3.02 -6.45
C THR A 30 0.71 -1.67 -5.77
N PHE A 31 1.22 -1.67 -4.53
CA PHE A 31 1.52 -0.45 -3.77
C PHE A 31 3.02 -0.39 -3.54
N PRO A 32 3.68 0.76 -3.71
CA PRO A 32 3.17 2.11 -4.02
C PRO A 32 2.62 2.30 -5.45
N GLY A 33 2.91 1.37 -6.36
CA GLY A 33 2.30 1.33 -7.70
C GLY A 33 2.92 2.30 -8.71
N ALA A 34 2.12 2.69 -9.71
CA ALA A 34 2.53 3.58 -10.79
C ALA A 34 2.88 5.01 -10.31
N PRO A 35 3.61 5.82 -11.12
CA PRO A 35 3.89 7.21 -10.79
C PRO A 35 2.62 8.01 -10.47
N GLY A 36 2.65 8.79 -9.39
CA GLY A 36 1.52 9.55 -8.90
C GLY A 36 1.55 9.80 -7.40
N VAL A 37 0.47 10.38 -6.90
CA VAL A 37 0.27 10.64 -5.46
C VAL A 37 -0.97 9.90 -4.98
N ILE A 38 -0.80 9.07 -3.97
CA ILE A 38 -1.86 8.35 -3.29
C ILE A 38 -1.94 8.88 -1.86
N THR A 39 -3.14 9.14 -1.35
CA THR A 39 -3.33 9.51 0.06
C THR A 39 -4.12 8.42 0.76
N LEU A 40 -3.58 7.92 1.87
CA LEU A 40 -4.18 6.88 2.69
C LEU A 40 -4.79 7.52 3.95
N SER A 41 -6.06 7.25 4.22
CA SER A 41 -6.66 7.55 5.53
C SER A 41 -6.25 6.50 6.54
N GLY A 42 -6.05 6.93 7.79
CA GLY A 42 -5.67 6.02 8.85
C GLY A 42 -5.35 6.73 10.15
N LYS A 43 -4.43 6.16 10.91
CA LYS A 43 -3.95 6.72 12.17
C LYS A 43 -2.43 6.78 12.13
N CYS A 44 -1.88 7.98 12.36
CA CYS A 44 -0.47 8.11 12.66
C CYS A 44 -0.23 7.60 14.09
N ALA A 45 0.48 6.48 14.20
CA ALA A 45 0.74 5.82 15.47
C ALA A 45 2.02 6.33 16.14
N LYS A 46 3.00 6.76 15.34
CA LYS A 46 4.28 7.30 15.82
C LYS A 46 4.92 8.18 14.75
N LEU A 47 5.46 9.31 15.15
CA LEU A 47 6.30 10.15 14.31
C LEU A 47 7.41 10.79 15.16
N VAL A 48 8.64 10.31 15.01
CA VAL A 48 9.81 10.82 15.72
C VAL A 48 10.80 11.35 14.69
N VAL A 49 11.25 12.58 14.90
CA VAL A 49 12.21 13.29 14.06
C VAL A 49 13.41 13.66 14.92
N ALA A 50 14.53 12.98 14.70
CA ALA A 50 15.71 13.05 15.57
C ALA A 50 15.32 12.78 17.03
N LYS A 51 15.35 13.82 17.88
CA LYS A 51 15.02 13.74 19.31
C LYS A 51 13.62 14.28 19.65
N PHE A 52 12.87 14.71 18.64
CA PHE A 52 11.55 15.33 18.81
C PHE A 52 10.43 14.34 18.46
N ASP A 53 9.49 14.15 19.37
CA ASP A 53 8.27 13.37 19.13
C ASP A 53 7.17 14.28 18.58
N ALA A 54 6.89 14.13 17.29
CA ALA A 54 5.87 14.86 16.55
C ALA A 54 4.54 14.10 16.47
N THR A 55 4.36 13.00 17.21
CA THR A 55 3.18 12.13 17.10
C THR A 55 1.88 12.87 17.43
N LYS A 56 1.89 13.81 18.39
CA LYS A 56 0.68 14.54 18.81
C LYS A 56 0.04 15.39 17.71
N GLY A 57 0.84 16.02 16.85
CA GLY A 57 0.37 16.85 15.74
C GLY A 57 0.22 16.09 14.42
N CYS A 58 0.56 14.80 14.42
CA CYS A 58 0.61 13.99 13.22
C CYS A 58 -0.79 13.74 12.65
N LYS A 59 -0.96 14.02 11.36
CA LYS A 59 -2.23 13.87 10.66
C LYS A 59 -2.63 12.41 10.50
N ASN A 60 -3.93 12.16 10.45
CA ASN A 60 -4.55 10.86 10.17
C ASN A 60 -4.54 10.49 8.68
N GLU A 61 -3.54 11.00 7.95
CA GLU A 61 -3.34 10.78 6.53
C GLU A 61 -1.85 10.53 6.27
N LEU A 62 -1.57 9.61 5.35
CA LEU A 62 -0.23 9.37 4.83
C LEU A 62 -0.26 9.55 3.31
N ALA A 63 0.63 10.38 2.78
CA ALA A 63 0.82 10.46 1.34
C ALA A 63 1.91 9.47 0.89
N SER A 64 1.64 8.72 -0.16
CA SER A 64 2.64 7.95 -0.90
C SER A 64 2.82 8.59 -2.26
N VAL A 65 4.05 9.00 -2.56
CA VAL A 65 4.41 9.65 -3.82
C VAL A 65 5.38 8.73 -4.56
N THR A 66 4.99 8.30 -5.75
CA THR A 66 5.88 7.60 -6.69
C THR A 66 6.23 8.56 -7.81
N LEU A 67 7.51 8.87 -7.95
CA LEU A 67 8.00 9.72 -9.03
C LEU A 67 8.20 8.90 -10.32
N ALA A 68 8.22 9.57 -11.47
CA ALA A 68 8.42 8.92 -12.77
C ALA A 68 9.77 8.19 -12.89
N ASN A 69 10.77 8.61 -12.09
CA ASN A 69 12.06 7.92 -12.00
C ASN A 69 12.05 6.67 -11.09
N GLY A 70 10.90 6.28 -10.55
CA GLY A 70 10.74 5.12 -9.67
C GLY A 70 11.02 5.38 -8.19
N SER A 71 11.40 6.60 -7.80
CA SER A 71 11.56 6.95 -6.38
C SER A 71 10.21 6.93 -5.67
N VAL A 72 10.17 6.32 -4.49
CA VAL A 72 8.99 6.23 -3.63
C VAL A 72 9.24 7.06 -2.37
N THR A 73 8.28 7.90 -2.00
CA THR A 73 8.31 8.65 -0.73
C THR A 73 7.03 8.44 0.07
N PHE A 74 7.17 8.05 1.34
CA PHE A 74 6.07 8.07 2.31
C PHE A 74 6.15 9.33 3.15
N ILE A 75 5.13 10.19 3.07
CA ILE A 75 5.13 11.52 3.66
C ILE A 75 4.13 11.58 4.82
N PHE A 76 4.69 11.76 6.01
CA PHE A 76 3.96 12.07 7.24
C PHE A 76 3.87 13.59 7.40
N THR A 77 2.74 14.10 7.88
CA THR A 77 2.56 15.53 8.14
C THR A 77 2.21 15.75 9.60
N SER A 78 2.86 16.70 10.26
CA SER A 78 2.56 17.14 11.63
C SER A 78 2.63 18.65 11.72
N ASP A 79 1.57 19.30 12.22
CA ASP A 79 1.52 20.75 12.47
C ASP A 79 2.01 21.61 11.28
N GLY A 80 1.62 21.22 10.05
CA GLY A 80 2.02 21.91 8.82
C GLY A 80 3.46 21.63 8.34
N LYS A 81 4.22 20.81 9.05
CA LYS A 81 5.52 20.28 8.63
C LYS A 81 5.35 18.89 8.03
N ALA A 82 6.20 18.55 7.06
CA ALA A 82 6.18 17.27 6.38
C ALA A 82 7.53 16.55 6.54
N LEU A 83 7.48 15.24 6.73
CA LEU A 83 8.61 14.33 6.81
C LEU A 83 8.40 13.20 5.80
N GLY A 84 9.23 13.14 4.78
CA GLY A 84 9.24 12.11 3.76
C GLY A 84 10.32 11.06 4.02
N PHE A 85 9.96 9.79 3.97
CA PHE A 85 10.90 8.68 3.90
C PHE A 85 11.01 8.23 2.45
N GLN A 86 12.15 8.50 1.82
CA GLN A 86 12.36 8.28 0.40
C GLN A 86 13.35 7.14 0.13
N GLY A 87 12.99 6.29 -0.83
CA GLY A 87 13.79 5.17 -1.30
C GLY A 87 13.59 4.91 -2.79
N ASP A 88 14.38 3.99 -3.32
CA ASP A 88 14.25 3.51 -4.70
C ASP A 88 13.23 2.37 -4.77
N GLY A 89 12.15 2.57 -5.53
CA GLY A 89 11.09 1.58 -5.71
C GLY A 89 11.56 0.28 -6.38
N SER A 90 12.61 0.32 -7.21
CA SER A 90 13.21 -0.89 -7.79
C SER A 90 13.88 -1.78 -6.73
N GLY A 91 14.25 -1.18 -5.59
CA GLY A 91 14.83 -1.87 -4.45
C GLY A 91 13.82 -2.62 -3.58
N ILE A 92 12.52 -2.46 -3.82
CA ILE A 92 11.45 -3.08 -3.03
C ILE A 92 11.56 -4.61 -3.12
N LYS A 93 11.57 -5.27 -1.97
CA LYS A 93 11.61 -6.73 -1.86
C LYS A 93 10.49 -7.25 -0.94
N PRO A 94 10.00 -8.48 -1.16
CA PRO A 94 9.10 -9.12 -0.21
C PRO A 94 9.72 -9.18 1.19
N ALA A 95 8.87 -9.02 2.20
CA ALA A 95 9.17 -9.22 3.60
C ALA A 95 8.20 -10.27 4.19
N SER A 96 8.35 -10.61 5.47
CA SER A 96 7.49 -11.58 6.15
C SER A 96 6.02 -11.15 6.15
N ASN A 97 5.11 -12.12 6.25
CA ASN A 97 3.66 -11.91 6.42
C ASN A 97 2.98 -11.14 5.27
N GLY A 98 3.49 -11.27 4.04
CA GLY A 98 2.92 -10.61 2.87
C GLY A 98 3.20 -9.10 2.80
N ASN A 99 4.10 -8.59 3.65
CA ASN A 99 4.60 -7.23 3.57
C ASN A 99 5.70 -7.12 2.50
N ALA A 100 6.03 -5.89 2.14
CA ALA A 100 7.19 -5.53 1.34
C ALA A 100 8.08 -4.56 2.11
N ARG A 101 9.34 -4.46 1.69
CA ARG A 101 10.36 -3.62 2.29
C ARG A 101 10.99 -2.73 1.23
N LEU A 102 10.90 -1.42 1.44
CA LEU A 102 11.57 -0.38 0.65
C LEU A 102 12.86 0.05 1.36
N PRO A 103 14.05 -0.13 0.78
CA PRO A 103 15.27 0.47 1.31
C PRO A 103 15.23 1.99 1.17
N LEU A 104 15.63 2.70 2.22
CA LEU A 104 15.65 4.16 2.26
C LEU A 104 17.04 4.70 1.98
N SER A 105 17.09 5.85 1.31
CA SER A 105 18.31 6.59 1.00
C SER A 105 18.24 8.06 1.46
N LEU A 106 17.02 8.61 1.58
CA LEU A 106 16.79 9.99 1.96
C LEU A 106 15.64 10.11 2.96
N VAL A 107 15.81 11.00 3.92
CA VAL A 107 14.70 11.63 4.63
C VAL A 107 14.58 13.05 4.12
N THR A 108 13.39 13.42 3.67
CA THR A 108 13.08 14.77 3.19
C THR A 108 12.22 15.50 4.20
N THR A 109 12.43 16.81 4.36
CA THR A 109 11.64 17.64 5.27
C THR A 109 11.09 18.86 4.55
N GLY A 110 9.94 19.34 5.01
CA GLY A 110 9.26 20.43 4.35
C GLY A 110 8.26 21.16 5.25
N VAL A 111 7.78 22.29 4.74
CA VAL A 111 6.67 23.05 5.31
C VAL A 111 5.61 23.24 4.22
N GLY A 112 4.36 22.94 4.56
CA GLY A 112 3.27 22.88 3.59
C GLY A 112 3.57 21.83 2.51
N ASN A 113 3.45 22.25 1.24
CA ASN A 113 3.65 21.36 0.08
C ASN A 113 5.09 21.38 -0.48
N LYS A 114 6.02 22.08 0.17
CA LYS A 114 7.40 22.23 -0.30
C LYS A 114 8.34 21.40 0.56
N MET A 115 8.90 20.33 -0.02
CA MET A 115 9.95 19.50 0.58
C MET A 115 11.31 20.02 0.13
N THR A 116 12.04 20.72 1.00
CA THR A 116 13.30 21.38 0.66
C THR A 116 14.50 20.83 1.42
N GLY A 117 14.28 20.28 2.62
CA GLY A 117 15.33 19.62 3.37
C GLY A 117 15.55 18.19 2.88
N GLN A 118 16.81 17.76 2.81
CA GLN A 118 17.18 16.40 2.48
C GLN A 118 18.33 15.96 3.37
N VAL A 119 18.20 14.77 3.95
CA VAL A 119 19.21 14.14 4.80
C VAL A 119 19.46 12.73 4.25
N LYS A 120 20.72 12.41 3.97
CA LYS A 120 21.12 11.03 3.61
C LYS A 120 20.98 10.14 4.83
N VAL A 121 20.31 9.01 4.63
CA VAL A 121 20.03 8.04 5.69
C VAL A 121 20.24 6.62 5.18
N ALA A 122 20.43 5.69 6.10
CA ALA A 122 20.25 4.27 5.87
C ALA A 122 19.03 3.80 6.66
N GLY A 123 18.24 2.90 6.08
CA GLY A 123 17.02 2.45 6.72
C GLY A 123 16.08 1.73 5.76
N PHE A 124 14.85 1.54 6.20
CA PHE A 124 13.83 0.88 5.40
C PHE A 124 12.43 1.27 5.86
N CYS A 125 11.47 1.17 4.94
CA CYS A 125 10.06 1.10 5.27
C CYS A 125 9.54 -0.31 5.03
N THR A 126 8.82 -0.86 6.00
CA THR A 126 8.02 -2.09 5.84
C THR A 126 6.57 -1.70 5.67
N PHE A 127 5.89 -2.27 4.69
CA PHE A 127 4.48 -1.94 4.42
C PHE A 127 3.74 -3.14 3.83
N GLY A 128 2.45 -3.25 4.17
CA GLY A 128 1.54 -4.15 3.48
C GLY A 128 0.93 -3.51 2.24
N ASN A 129 0.11 -4.27 1.52
CA ASN A 129 -0.69 -3.74 0.41
C ASN A 129 -2.06 -3.21 0.92
N PRO A 130 -2.33 -1.89 0.86
CA PRO A 130 -3.60 -1.32 1.31
C PRO A 130 -4.81 -1.79 0.48
N TYR A 131 -4.62 -2.26 -0.75
CA TYR A 131 -5.71 -2.73 -1.61
C TYR A 131 -6.24 -4.11 -1.22
N GLY A 132 -5.55 -4.82 -0.33
CA GLY A 132 -5.96 -6.16 0.13
C GLY A 132 -7.17 -6.19 1.08
N GLY A 133 -7.79 -5.04 1.37
CA GLY A 133 -8.99 -4.93 2.24
C GLY A 133 -8.75 -5.26 3.71
N LYS A 134 -7.49 -5.48 4.11
CA LYS A 134 -7.09 -5.76 5.49
C LYS A 134 -6.37 -4.55 6.09
N PRO A 135 -6.49 -4.31 7.40
CA PRO A 135 -5.66 -3.33 8.07
C PRO A 135 -4.17 -3.66 7.88
N ILE A 136 -3.40 -2.66 7.49
CA ILE A 136 -1.95 -2.77 7.32
C ILE A 136 -1.25 -1.69 8.14
N ALA A 137 0.03 -1.92 8.42
CA ALA A 137 0.94 -0.93 8.96
C ALA A 137 1.96 -0.53 7.89
N ILE A 138 2.33 0.74 7.91
CA ILE A 138 3.47 1.30 7.17
C ILE A 138 4.43 1.83 8.22
N GLU A 139 5.60 1.22 8.32
CA GLU A 139 6.58 1.47 9.38
C GLU A 139 7.92 1.80 8.74
N CYS A 140 8.41 3.00 8.96
CA CYS A 140 9.66 3.51 8.43
C CYS A 140 10.62 3.79 9.58
N THR A 141 11.84 3.27 9.46
CA THR A 141 12.96 3.62 10.33
C THR A 141 14.15 4.00 9.46
N ALA A 142 14.76 5.13 9.81
CA ALA A 142 15.91 5.65 9.10
C ALA A 142 16.89 6.31 10.06
N GLU A 143 18.18 6.17 9.79
CA GLU A 143 19.25 6.72 10.60
C GLU A 143 20.26 7.43 9.72
N SER A 144 20.71 8.58 10.20
CA SER A 144 21.88 9.31 9.73
C SER A 144 22.95 9.27 10.82
N LYS A 145 24.11 9.88 10.56
CA LYS A 145 25.21 9.92 11.55
C LYS A 145 24.79 10.47 12.91
N ASP A 146 23.91 11.47 12.93
CA ASP A 146 23.58 12.25 14.15
C ASP A 146 22.08 12.24 14.51
N SER A 147 21.24 11.53 13.75
CA SER A 147 19.78 11.60 13.91
C SER A 147 19.09 10.32 13.43
N SER A 148 18.06 9.91 14.17
CA SER A 148 17.15 8.83 13.82
C SER A 148 15.76 9.37 13.49
N PHE A 149 15.04 8.67 12.63
CA PHE A 149 13.72 9.06 12.14
C PHE A 149 12.82 7.83 12.19
N THR A 150 11.63 7.97 12.76
CA THR A 150 10.65 6.89 12.82
C THR A 150 9.28 7.40 12.40
N GLY A 151 8.61 6.67 11.51
CA GLY A 151 7.22 6.89 11.16
C GLY A 151 6.45 5.59 11.23
N SER A 152 5.28 5.59 11.86
CA SER A 152 4.36 4.45 11.87
C SER A 152 2.96 4.93 11.59
N PHE A 153 2.34 4.34 10.57
CA PHE A 153 0.98 4.64 10.15
C PHE A 153 0.18 3.35 10.03
N ARG A 154 -1.05 3.34 10.52
CA ARG A 154 -1.98 2.23 10.35
C ARG A 154 -3.15 2.65 9.49
N THR A 155 -3.45 1.89 8.45
CA THR A 155 -4.58 2.16 7.56
C THR A 155 -5.42 0.91 7.38
N GLY A 156 -6.73 1.11 7.20
CA GLY A 156 -7.66 0.06 6.76
C GLY A 156 -7.67 -0.13 5.23
N GLY A 157 -6.80 0.56 4.49
CA GLY A 157 -6.75 0.49 3.03
C GLY A 157 -7.64 1.51 2.29
N LYS A 158 -8.30 2.42 3.03
CA LYS A 158 -9.14 3.46 2.43
C LYS A 158 -8.28 4.53 1.77
N LEU A 159 -8.32 4.58 0.44
CA LEU A 159 -7.75 5.67 -0.33
C LEU A 159 -8.63 6.91 -0.16
N VAL A 160 -8.01 8.03 0.23
CA VAL A 160 -8.61 9.35 0.05
C VAL A 160 -8.28 9.73 -1.37
N LYS A 161 -9.28 9.77 -2.26
CA LYS A 161 -9.11 10.38 -3.59
C LYS A 161 -8.56 11.79 -3.36
N LYS A 162 -7.32 12.07 -3.79
CA LYS A 162 -6.90 13.46 -3.97
C LYS A 162 -7.40 13.92 -5.34
N GLY A 163 -8.17 15.00 -5.31
CA GLY A 163 -8.84 15.59 -6.45
C GLY A 163 -7.90 15.99 -7.58
N LYS A 164 -8.50 16.12 -8.76
CA LYS A 164 -7.96 16.53 -10.06
C LYS A 164 -6.84 17.57 -9.96
#